data_AF-A0A2W1K577-F1
#
_entry.id   AF-A0A2W1K577-F1
#
_cell.length_a   1.000
_cell.length_b   1.000
_cell.length_c   1.000
_cell.angle_alpha   90.00
_cell.angle_beta   90.00
_cell.angle_gamma   90.00
#
_symmetry.space_group_name_H-M   'P 1'
#
loop_
_entity.id
_entity.type
_entity.pdbx_description
1 polymer ?
#
loop_
_entity_poly.entity_id
_entity_poly.type
_entity_poly.pdbx_seq_one_letter_code
_entity_poly.pdbx_strand_id
1 'polypeptide(L)'
;MHNQRIFRTSKQLAKKFQNHSIQLPSDKVEGLLYQLCVELGFCLSSKVNKRLAYSPPKNPQRFAEVVMKADGVSPWNSELYDKVFSRVYKVFLTELPDDC
;
A
#
# COMPACT_ATOMS: atom_id res chain seq x y z
N MET A 1 -9.65 25.05 -8.19
CA MET A 1 -8.27 25.02 -7.62
C MET A 1 -8.24 24.15 -6.36
N HIS A 2 -8.22 22.81 -6.47
CA HIS A 2 -8.16 21.93 -5.29
C HIS A 2 -7.44 20.63 -5.63
N ASN A 3 -6.10 20.63 -5.63
CA ASN A 3 -5.33 19.37 -5.75
C ASN A 3 -3.93 19.42 -5.09
N GLN A 4 -3.69 20.36 -4.16
CA GLN A 4 -2.39 20.50 -3.49
C GLN A 4 -2.34 19.95 -2.04
N ARG A 5 -3.47 19.58 -1.44
CA ARG A 5 -3.49 19.06 -0.05
C ARG A 5 -3.17 17.57 0.08
N ILE A 6 -3.50 16.75 -0.92
CA ILE A 6 -3.35 15.29 -0.86
C ILE A 6 -1.87 14.87 -0.94
N PHE A 7 -1.09 15.48 -1.85
CA PHE A 7 0.34 15.22 -2.00
C PHE A 7 1.20 15.50 -0.76
N ARG A 8 0.79 16.43 0.11
CA ARG A 8 1.49 16.69 1.39
C ARG A 8 1.31 15.53 2.37
N THR A 9 0.15 14.87 2.34
CA THR A 9 -0.14 13.76 3.26
C THR A 9 0.66 12.51 2.91
N SER A 10 0.70 12.06 1.65
CA SER A 10 1.39 10.80 1.29
C SER A 10 2.88 10.81 1.69
N LYS A 11 3.59 11.93 1.46
CA LYS A 11 5.00 12.10 1.88
C LYS A 11 5.17 12.21 3.40
N GLN A 12 4.29 12.92 4.10
CA GLN A 12 4.33 13.04 5.57
C GLN A 12 4.01 11.71 6.25
N LEU A 13 3.02 10.98 5.72
CA LEU A 13 2.60 9.66 6.18
C LEU A 13 3.71 8.63 5.95
N ALA A 14 4.36 8.63 4.78
CA ALA A 14 5.52 7.78 4.51
C ALA A 14 6.69 8.03 5.49
N LYS A 15 6.86 9.27 5.97
CA LYS A 15 7.88 9.62 6.98
C LYS A 15 7.72 8.83 8.28
N LYS A 16 6.49 8.50 8.68
CA LYS A 16 6.19 7.71 9.89
C LYS A 16 6.78 6.29 9.86
N PHE A 17 6.99 5.74 8.66
CA PHE A 17 7.50 4.37 8.45
C PHE A 17 8.92 4.33 7.87
N GLN A 18 9.65 5.46 7.88
CA GLN A 18 11.03 5.50 7.36
C GLN A 18 12.00 4.62 8.16
N ASN A 19 11.69 4.35 9.43
CA ASN A 19 12.57 3.58 10.32
C ASN A 19 11.91 2.32 10.92
N HIS A 20 10.66 2.02 10.56
CA HIS A 20 9.93 0.86 11.09
C HIS A 20 9.64 -0.14 9.98
N SER A 21 10.19 -1.35 10.12
CA SER A 21 9.85 -2.49 9.28
C SER A 21 8.69 -3.23 9.92
N ILE A 22 7.50 -3.12 9.35
CA ILE A 22 6.32 -3.85 9.82
C ILE A 22 6.10 -5.05 8.93
N GLN A 23 6.00 -6.22 9.54
CA GLN A 23 5.62 -7.43 8.84
C GLN A 23 4.11 -7.63 8.99
N LEU A 24 3.36 -7.35 7.93
CA LEU A 24 1.92 -7.63 7.91
C LEU A 24 1.69 -9.14 7.96
N PRO A 25 0.73 -9.63 8.76
CA PRO A 25 0.33 -11.03 8.74
C PRO A 25 -0.40 -11.35 7.42
N SER A 26 -0.35 -12.62 7.00
CA SER A 26 -0.78 -13.03 5.66
C SER A 26 -2.26 -12.76 5.38
N ASP A 27 -3.12 -12.90 6.38
CA ASP A 27 -4.56 -12.62 6.30
C ASP A 27 -4.85 -11.13 6.03
N LYS A 28 -4.12 -10.22 6.69
CA LYS A 28 -4.21 -8.77 6.44
C LYS A 28 -3.74 -8.42 5.03
N VAL A 29 -2.68 -9.08 4.56
CA VAL A 29 -2.18 -8.90 3.20
C VAL A 29 -3.21 -9.38 2.18
N GLU A 30 -3.76 -10.58 2.34
CA GLU A 30 -4.78 -11.12 1.45
C GLU A 30 -6.03 -10.23 1.40
N GLY A 31 -6.50 -9.76 2.56
CA GLY A 31 -7.61 -8.81 2.66
C GLY A 31 -7.32 -7.49 1.94
N LEU A 32 -6.11 -6.94 2.11
CA LEU A 32 -5.68 -5.72 1.42
C LEU A 32 -5.63 -5.92 -0.11
N LEU A 33 -5.05 -7.04 -0.59
CA LEU A 33 -4.98 -7.32 -2.03
C LEU A 33 -6.38 -7.53 -2.63
N TYR A 34 -7.28 -8.18 -1.91
CA TYR A 34 -8.68 -8.31 -2.31
C TYR A 34 -9.38 -6.96 -2.41
N GLN A 35 -9.22 -6.08 -1.41
CA GLN A 35 -9.78 -4.73 -1.45
C GLN A 35 -9.25 -3.91 -2.63
N LEU A 36 -7.95 -3.94 -2.89
CA LEU A 36 -7.36 -3.24 -4.03
C LEU A 36 -7.91 -3.76 -5.37
N CYS A 37 -8.16 -5.07 -5.47
CA CYS A 37 -8.79 -5.68 -6.64
C CYS A 37 -10.23 -5.22 -6.84
N VAL A 38 -11.07 -5.33 -5.80
CA VAL A 38 -12.50 -5.03 -5.89
C VAL A 38 -12.76 -3.53 -6.01
N GLU A 39 -12.10 -2.69 -5.21
CA GLU A 39 -12.41 -1.26 -5.13
C GLU A 39 -11.67 -0.41 -6.16
N LEU A 40 -10.46 -0.81 -6.54
CA LEU A 40 -9.59 -0.02 -7.42
C LEU A 40 -9.30 -0.73 -8.76
N GLY A 41 -9.80 -1.95 -8.95
CA GLY A 41 -9.67 -2.71 -10.19
C GLY A 41 -8.31 -3.40 -10.39
N PHE A 42 -7.47 -3.46 -9.35
CA PHE A 42 -6.13 -4.09 -9.44
C PHE A 42 -6.24 -5.61 -9.58
N CYS A 43 -6.05 -6.14 -10.78
CA CYS A 43 -6.24 -7.55 -11.06
C CYS A 43 -4.89 -8.27 -11.09
N LEU A 44 -4.30 -8.44 -9.91
CA LEU A 44 -3.02 -9.14 -9.77
C LEU A 44 -3.14 -10.61 -10.13
N SER A 45 -2.21 -11.13 -10.93
CA SER A 45 -2.13 -12.58 -11.19
C SER A 45 -2.01 -13.37 -9.89
N SER A 46 -2.58 -14.59 -9.86
CA SER A 46 -2.52 -15.48 -8.68
C SER A 46 -1.10 -15.69 -8.16
N LYS A 47 -0.11 -15.77 -9.07
CA LYS A 47 1.32 -15.90 -8.70
C LYS A 47 1.85 -14.69 -7.94
N VAL A 48 1.50 -13.48 -8.38
CA VAL A 48 1.90 -12.24 -7.70
C VAL A 48 1.19 -12.14 -6.35
N ASN A 49 -0.11 -12.42 -6.32
CA ASN A 49 -0.92 -12.33 -5.12
C ASN A 49 -0.34 -13.24 -4.01
N LYS A 50 -0.10 -14.52 -4.33
CA LYS A 50 0.56 -15.48 -3.41
C LYS A 50 1.94 -15.02 -2.93
N ARG A 51 2.75 -14.43 -3.83
CA ARG A 51 4.08 -13.93 -3.46
C ARG A 51 3.99 -12.77 -2.47
N LEU A 52 3.05 -11.85 -2.69
CA LEU A 52 2.84 -10.71 -1.80
C LEU A 52 2.27 -11.14 -0.44
N ALA A 53 1.34 -12.11 -0.43
CA ALA A 53 0.84 -12.70 0.81
C ALA A 53 1.93 -13.42 1.61
N TYR A 54 2.81 -14.16 0.93
CA TYR A 54 3.90 -14.90 1.58
C TYR A 54 5.03 -14.00 2.08
N SER A 55 5.40 -12.98 1.30
CA SER A 55 6.54 -12.09 1.60
C SER A 55 6.18 -10.63 1.31
N PRO A 56 5.31 -10.01 2.14
CA PRO A 56 4.89 -8.64 1.93
C PRO A 56 6.06 -7.66 2.11
N PRO A 57 6.14 -6.60 1.29
CA PRO A 57 7.08 -5.50 1.55
C PRO A 57 6.82 -4.90 2.93
N LYS A 58 7.87 -4.67 3.72
CA LYS A 58 7.76 -4.20 5.12
C LYS A 58 7.52 -2.70 5.29
N ASN A 59 7.32 -1.99 4.19
CA ASN A 59 7.11 -0.56 4.14
C ASN A 59 5.92 -0.26 3.23
N PRO A 60 4.97 0.58 3.67
CA PRO A 60 3.73 0.83 2.93
C PRO A 60 3.98 1.48 1.56
N GLN A 61 5.01 2.32 1.44
CA GLN A 61 5.37 2.95 0.17
C GLN A 61 5.85 1.89 -0.82
N ARG A 62 6.78 1.03 -0.39
CA ARG A 62 7.28 -0.07 -1.23
C ARG A 62 6.19 -1.07 -1.57
N PHE A 63 5.26 -1.33 -0.65
CA PHE A 63 4.12 -2.18 -0.93
C PHE A 63 3.25 -1.58 -2.05
N ALA A 64 2.85 -0.31 -1.93
CA ALA A 64 2.07 0.38 -2.95
C ALA A 64 2.76 0.37 -4.32
N GLU A 65 4.06 0.69 -4.37
CA GLU A 65 4.85 0.66 -5.61
C GLU A 65 4.89 -0.74 -6.25
N VAL A 66 5.04 -1.79 -5.46
CA VAL A 66 5.08 -3.18 -5.97
C VAL A 66 3.72 -3.60 -6.51
N VAL A 67 2.62 -3.25 -5.83
CA VAL A 67 1.26 -3.54 -6.33
C VAL A 67 1.03 -2.83 -7.66
N MET A 68 1.35 -1.55 -7.76
CA MET A 68 1.18 -0.79 -9.01
C MET A 68 1.98 -1.38 -10.17
N LYS A 69 3.26 -1.69 -9.94
CA LYS A 69 4.11 -2.31 -10.96
C LYS A 69 3.59 -3.69 -11.37
N ALA A 70 3.04 -4.46 -10.45
CA ALA A 70 2.57 -5.81 -10.73
C ALA A 70 1.26 -5.83 -11.54
N ASP A 71 0.48 -4.75 -11.47
CA ASP A 71 -0.72 -4.51 -12.29
C ASP A 71 -0.39 -3.88 -13.65
N GLY A 72 0.90 -3.56 -13.90
CA GLY A 72 1.36 -2.92 -15.13
C GLY A 72 1.17 -1.40 -15.15
N VAL A 73 0.75 -0.80 -14.04
CA VAL A 73 0.58 0.65 -13.92
C VAL A 73 1.85 1.32 -13.40
N SER A 74 2.23 2.41 -14.05
CA SER A 74 3.38 3.20 -13.61
C SER A 74 3.07 3.93 -12.29
N PRO A 75 3.94 3.84 -11.26
CA PRO A 75 3.72 4.48 -9.96
C PRO A 75 3.73 6.02 -10.01
N TRP A 76 4.03 6.60 -11.18
CA TRP A 76 3.96 8.05 -11.43
C TRP A 76 2.54 8.55 -11.73
N ASN A 77 1.55 7.65 -11.86
CA ASN A 77 0.14 8.05 -11.87
C ASN A 77 -0.27 8.46 -10.45
N SER A 78 -0.16 9.76 -10.17
CA SER A 78 -0.25 10.26 -8.79
C SER A 78 -1.60 10.04 -8.12
N GLU A 79 -2.71 10.15 -8.86
CA GLU A 79 -4.04 9.99 -8.24
C GLU A 79 -4.30 8.52 -7.86
N LEU A 80 -3.97 7.58 -8.74
CA LEU A 80 -4.14 6.16 -8.45
C LEU A 80 -3.15 5.69 -7.37
N TYR A 81 -1.90 6.19 -7.44
CA TYR A 81 -0.90 5.94 -6.40
C TYR A 81 -1.38 6.41 -5.04
N ASP A 82 -1.94 7.62 -4.93
CA ASP A 82 -2.44 8.14 -3.65
C ASP A 82 -3.57 7.27 -3.09
N LYS A 83 -4.47 6.74 -3.93
CA LYS A 83 -5.54 5.82 -3.51
C LYS A 83 -4.98 4.49 -2.99
N VAL A 84 -4.07 3.87 -3.75
CA VAL A 84 -3.41 2.62 -3.35
C VAL A 84 -2.62 2.82 -2.06
N PHE A 85 -1.78 3.84 -2.02
CA PHE A 85 -0.95 4.15 -0.86
C PHE A 85 -1.80 4.41 0.38
N SER A 86 -2.91 5.16 0.27
CA SER A 86 -3.80 5.41 1.40
C SER A 86 -4.39 4.12 2.00
N ARG A 87 -4.79 3.16 1.16
CA ARG A 87 -5.33 1.86 1.61
C ARG A 87 -4.26 1.01 2.29
N VAL A 88 -3.12 0.86 1.64
CA VAL A 88 -1.96 0.14 2.20
C VAL A 88 -1.57 0.77 3.54
N TYR A 89 -1.42 2.09 3.58
CA TYR A 89 -1.02 2.82 4.76
C TYR A 89 -1.93 2.58 5.96
N LYS A 90 -3.26 2.56 5.75
CA LYS A 90 -4.24 2.28 6.81
C LYS A 90 -4.05 0.89 7.42
N VAL A 91 -3.76 -0.13 6.62
CA VAL A 91 -3.49 -1.48 7.12
C VAL A 91 -2.18 -1.51 7.91
N PHE A 92 -1.14 -0.80 7.46
CA PHE A 92 0.10 -0.67 8.22
C PHE A 92 -0.08 0.08 9.54
N LEU A 93 -1.02 1.03 9.63
CA LEU A 93 -1.33 1.72 10.89
C LEU A 93 -1.97 0.80 11.93
N THR A 94 -2.77 -0.20 11.53
CA THR A 94 -3.40 -1.13 12.50
C THR A 94 -2.40 -2.09 13.13
N GLU A 95 -1.22 -2.23 12.53
CA GLU A 95 -0.14 -3.10 13.01
C GLU A 95 1.00 -2.30 13.67
N LEU A 96 0.85 -0.98 13.83
CA LEU A 96 1.73 -0.22 14.70
C LEU A 96 1.33 -0.50 16.15
N PRO A 97 2.27 -0.81 17.06
CA PRO A 97 1.97 -0.85 18.48
C PRO A 97 1.46 0.53 18.93
N ASP A 98 0.49 0.54 19.86
CA ASP A 98 -0.13 1.75 20.46
C ASP A 98 0.85 2.61 21.31
N ASP A 99 2.15 2.52 21.08
CA ASP A 99 3.15 3.35 21.77
C ASP A 99 3.22 4.74 21.12
N CYS A 100 2.29 5.61 21.53
CA CYS A 100 2.54 6.97 22.02
C CYS A 100 1.26 7.59 22.60
#